data_AF-A0A961MYM4-F1
#
_entry.id   AF-A0A961MYM4-F1
#
_cell.length_a   1.000
_cell.length_b   1.000
_cell.length_c   1.000
_cell.angle_alpha   90.00
_cell.angle_beta   90.00
_cell.angle_gamma   90.00
#
_symmetry.space_group_name_H-M   'P 1'
#
loop_
_entity.id
_entity.type
_entity.pdbx_description
1 polymer ?
#
loop_
_entity_poly.entity_id
_entity_poly.type
_entity_poly.pdbx_seq_one_letter_code
_entity_poly.pdbx_strand_id
1 'polypeptide(L)'
;MFDTVAVPLWLLILILLFAAVTFASHFLFPSVRWFFRRRMERAVEQLNKRLDRPIQPFKLMRRQDNVIRLIYDPQVMEAVAEYARAEGVPRSVAFAKAKSYAREIVPGFSTAAYFGFAIWVARKLSRA
;
A
#
# COMPACT_ATOMS: atom_id res chain seq x y z
N MET A 1 46.43 16.80 10.38
CA MET A 1 47.25 16.16 9.33
C MET A 1 46.27 15.44 8.43
N PHE A 2 46.13 15.86 7.19
CA PHE A 2 45.31 15.16 6.19
C PHE A 2 46.27 14.53 5.21
N ASP A 3 46.33 13.20 5.18
CA ASP A 3 47.12 12.46 4.20
C ASP A 3 46.25 12.10 2.99
N THR A 4 46.82 12.17 1.80
CA THR A 4 46.11 11.90 0.54
C THR A 4 46.00 10.39 0.35
N VAL A 5 44.79 9.84 0.46
CA VAL A 5 44.52 8.43 0.17
C VAL A 5 44.14 8.30 -1.29
N ALA A 6 44.97 7.64 -2.09
CA ALA A 6 44.65 7.35 -3.49
C ALA A 6 43.62 6.21 -3.56
N VAL A 7 42.48 6.47 -4.20
CA VAL A 7 41.40 5.50 -4.38
C VAL A 7 41.14 5.30 -5.89
N PRO A 8 40.96 4.06 -6.37
CA PRO A 8 40.59 3.82 -7.77
C PRO A 8 39.27 4.51 -8.14
N LEU A 9 39.22 5.16 -9.31
CA LEU A 9 38.05 5.93 -9.78
C LEU A 9 36.77 5.07 -9.82
N TRP A 10 36.87 3.82 -10.27
CA TRP A 10 35.73 2.90 -10.35
C TRP A 10 35.12 2.60 -8.97
N LEU A 11 35.95 2.52 -7.93
CA LEU A 11 35.50 2.28 -6.56
C LEU A 11 34.78 3.51 -6.02
N LEU A 12 35.29 4.71 -6.29
CA LEU A 12 34.63 5.96 -5.94
C LEU A 12 33.25 6.09 -6.61
N ILE A 13 33.15 5.73 -7.90
CA ILE A 13 31.88 5.73 -8.63
C ILE A 13 30.88 4.76 -8.00
N LEU A 14 31.31 3.54 -7.65
CA LEU A 14 30.45 2.57 -6.96
C LEU A 14 29.96 3.10 -5.61
N ILE A 15 30.87 3.67 -4.80
CA ILE A 15 30.51 4.25 -3.49
C ILE A 15 29.49 5.37 -3.67
N LEU A 16 29.71 6.29 -4.62
CA LEU A 16 28.77 7.37 -4.90
C LEU A 16 27.43 6.87 -5.41
N LEU A 17 27.41 5.84 -6.26
CA LEU A 17 26.18 5.21 -6.75
C LEU A 17 25.38 4.61 -5.58
N PHE A 18 26.03 3.82 -4.73
CA PHE A 18 25.37 3.23 -3.55
C PHE A 18 24.89 4.32 -2.58
N ALA A 19 25.71 5.34 -2.32
CA ALA A 19 25.34 6.47 -1.48
C ALA A 19 24.11 7.21 -2.04
N ALA A 20 24.08 7.46 -3.36
CA ALA A 20 22.96 8.11 -4.02
C ALA A 20 21.67 7.27 -3.98
N VAL A 21 21.76 5.95 -4.23
CA VAL A 21 20.62 5.03 -4.15
C VAL A 21 20.08 4.94 -2.72
N THR A 22 20.95 4.81 -1.73
CA THR A 22 20.55 4.77 -0.32
C THR A 22 19.95 6.10 0.11
N PHE A 23 20.57 7.23 -0.24
CA PHE A 23 20.04 8.55 0.06
C PHE A 23 18.66 8.76 -0.58
N ALA A 24 18.49 8.42 -1.85
CA ALA A 24 17.20 8.53 -2.53
C ALA A 24 16.14 7.63 -1.87
N SER A 25 16.48 6.37 -1.56
CA SER A 25 15.54 5.41 -0.97
C SER A 25 15.16 5.70 0.50
N HIS A 26 16.08 6.23 1.31
CA HIS A 26 15.80 6.54 2.72
C HIS A 26 15.23 7.94 2.93
N PHE A 27 15.71 8.96 2.21
CA PHE A 27 15.32 10.34 2.44
C PHE A 27 14.21 10.84 1.52
N LEU A 28 14.24 10.48 0.22
CA LEU A 28 13.27 11.00 -0.74
C LEU A 28 11.98 10.17 -0.78
N PHE A 29 12.08 8.84 -0.74
CA PHE A 29 10.90 7.96 -0.86
C PHE A 29 9.81 8.15 0.22
N PRO A 30 10.11 8.40 1.51
CA PRO A 30 9.06 8.61 2.52
C PRO A 30 8.21 9.85 2.23
N SER A 31 8.87 10.98 1.93
CA SER A 31 8.21 12.27 1.67
C SER A 31 7.48 12.29 0.33
N VAL A 32 8.09 11.69 -0.69
CA VAL A 32 7.56 11.67 -2.06
C VAL A 32 6.35 10.74 -2.18
N ARG A 33 6.29 9.66 -1.39
CA ARG A 33 5.11 8.76 -1.34
C ARG A 33 3.83 9.49 -0.96
N TRP A 34 3.87 10.35 0.06
CA TRP A 34 2.70 11.14 0.45
C TRP A 34 2.32 12.14 -0.64
N PHE A 35 3.30 12.78 -1.28
CA PHE A 35 3.06 13.69 -2.40
C PHE A 35 2.34 13.00 -3.57
N PHE A 36 2.81 11.83 -4.01
CA PHE A 36 2.16 11.05 -5.07
C PHE A 36 0.78 10.55 -4.65
N ARG A 37 0.62 10.09 -3.40
CA ARG A 37 -0.69 9.71 -2.87
C ARG A 37 -1.67 10.89 -2.95
N ARG A 38 -1.27 12.07 -2.48
CA ARG A 38 -2.11 13.27 -2.51
C ARG A 38 -2.44 13.71 -3.93
N ARG A 39 -1.49 13.59 -4.86
CA ARG A 39 -1.71 13.87 -6.28
C ARG A 39 -2.70 12.89 -6.90
N MET A 40 -2.61 11.61 -6.56
CA MET A 40 -3.51 10.57 -7.05
C MET A 40 -4.92 10.74 -6.48
N GLU A 41 -5.05 11.08 -5.19
CA GLU A 41 -6.34 11.42 -4.55
C GLU A 41 -7.08 12.52 -5.32
N ARG A 42 -6.39 13.63 -5.64
CA ARG A 42 -6.96 14.73 -6.44
C ARG A 42 -7.37 14.28 -7.84
N ALA A 43 -6.53 13.49 -8.52
CA ALA A 43 -6.83 12.99 -9.86
C ALA A 43 -8.07 12.09 -9.87
N VAL A 44 -8.22 11.21 -8.87
CA VAL A 44 -9.41 10.37 -8.68
C VAL A 44 -10.63 11.23 -8.39
N GLU A 45 -10.51 12.27 -7.57
CA GLU A 45 -11.60 13.20 -7.28
C GLU A 45 -12.08 13.94 -8.53
N GLN A 46 -11.15 14.45 -9.35
CA GLN A 46 -11.48 15.05 -10.64
C GLN A 46 -12.16 14.05 -11.59
N LEU A 47 -11.69 12.80 -11.61
CA LEU A 47 -12.28 11.75 -12.43
C LEU A 47 -13.71 11.43 -11.97
N ASN A 48 -13.92 11.29 -10.66
CA ASN A 48 -15.23 11.00 -10.06
C ASN A 48 -16.30 12.05 -10.39
N LYS A 49 -15.93 13.31 -10.68
CA LYS A 49 -16.87 14.34 -11.15
C LYS A 49 -17.54 14.00 -12.49
N ARG A 50 -16.96 13.09 -13.27
CA ARG A 50 -17.43 12.69 -14.61
C ARG A 50 -17.94 11.25 -14.66
N LEU A 51 -17.88 10.50 -13.57
CA LEU A 51 -18.31 9.11 -13.53
C LEU A 51 -19.70 9.00 -12.91
N ASP A 52 -20.62 8.34 -13.61
CA ASP A 52 -21.94 7.97 -13.07
C ASP A 52 -21.83 7.09 -11.81
N ARG A 53 -20.75 6.30 -11.71
CA ARG A 53 -20.42 5.48 -10.53
C ARG A 53 -19.07 5.90 -9.97
N PRO A 54 -19.02 6.66 -8.87
CA PRO A 54 -17.77 7.16 -8.32
C PRO A 54 -16.87 6.00 -7.86
N ILE A 55 -15.56 6.16 -8.09
CA ILE A 55 -14.53 5.25 -7.62
C ILE A 55 -14.45 5.40 -6.11
N GLN A 56 -14.74 4.32 -5.40
CA GLN A 56 -14.71 4.30 -3.95
C GLN A 56 -13.28 4.05 -3.42
N PRO A 57 -12.85 4.72 -2.34
CA PRO A 57 -11.49 4.60 -1.82
C PRO A 57 -11.07 3.16 -1.47
N PHE A 58 -12.01 2.34 -1.00
CA PHE A 58 -11.74 0.94 -0.63
C PHE A 58 -11.23 0.09 -1.80
N LYS A 59 -11.59 0.43 -3.04
CA LYS A 59 -11.13 -0.26 -4.25
C LYS A 59 -9.69 0.11 -4.64
N LEU A 60 -9.12 1.13 -4.01
CA LEU A 60 -7.76 1.61 -4.21
C LEU A 60 -6.82 1.24 -3.05
N MET A 61 -7.38 0.85 -1.90
CA MET A 61 -6.63 0.47 -0.71
C MET A 61 -5.92 -0.86 -0.90
N ARG A 62 -4.74 -1.03 -0.27
CA ARG A 62 -4.07 -2.33 -0.28
C ARG A 62 -4.94 -3.30 0.52
N ARG A 63 -4.89 -4.58 0.18
CA ARG A 63 -5.60 -5.64 0.93
C ARG A 63 -5.37 -5.53 2.44
N GLN A 64 -4.14 -5.23 2.86
CA GLN A 64 -3.80 -5.06 4.28
C GLN A 64 -4.58 -3.93 4.94
N ASP A 65 -4.77 -2.79 4.25
CA ASP A 65 -5.51 -1.67 4.80
C ASP A 65 -7.00 -2.01 4.95
N ASN A 66 -7.56 -2.79 4.01
CA ASN A 66 -8.92 -3.31 4.10
C ASN A 66 -9.10 -4.29 5.27
N VAL A 67 -8.13 -5.17 5.52
CA VAL A 67 -8.13 -6.06 6.71
C VAL A 67 -8.12 -5.25 8.00
N ILE A 68 -7.26 -4.23 8.09
CA ILE A 68 -7.18 -3.36 9.26
C ILE A 68 -8.50 -2.62 9.47
N ARG A 69 -9.07 -2.05 8.41
CA ARG A 69 -10.35 -1.34 8.51
C ARG A 69 -11.47 -2.26 9.01
N LEU A 70 -11.55 -3.49 8.52
CA LEU A 70 -12.56 -4.45 8.92
C LEU A 70 -12.40 -4.88 10.39
N ILE A 71 -11.18 -5.21 10.83
CA ILE A 71 -10.96 -5.72 12.19
C ILE A 71 -11.24 -4.67 13.28
N TYR A 72 -11.09 -3.39 12.95
CA TYR A 72 -11.39 -2.27 13.84
C TYR A 72 -12.77 -1.65 13.60
N ASP A 73 -13.61 -2.27 12.78
CA ASP A 73 -15.00 -1.83 12.64
C ASP A 73 -15.74 -1.97 13.98
N PRO A 74 -16.57 -0.98 14.39
CA PRO A 74 -17.28 -1.03 15.66
C PRO A 74 -18.09 -2.31 15.87
N GLN A 75 -18.77 -2.81 14.82
CA GLN A 75 -19.60 -4.01 14.91
C GLN A 75 -18.75 -5.27 15.12
N VAL A 76 -17.59 -5.34 14.45
CA VAL A 76 -16.64 -6.44 14.62
C VAL A 76 -16.03 -6.41 16.03
N MET A 77 -15.70 -5.22 16.54
CA MET A 77 -15.14 -5.06 17.89
C MET A 77 -16.13 -5.40 19.01
N GLU A 78 -17.42 -5.15 18.79
CA GLU A 78 -18.51 -5.57 19.66
C GLU A 78 -18.65 -7.10 19.66
N ALA A 79 -18.71 -7.72 18.48
CA ALA A 79 -18.75 -9.18 18.33
C ALA A 79 -17.53 -9.87 18.97
N VAL A 80 -16.33 -9.28 18.84
CA VAL A 80 -15.11 -9.77 19.53
C VAL A 80 -15.27 -9.71 21.06
N ALA A 81 -15.86 -8.64 21.59
CA ALA A 81 -16.08 -8.50 23.03
C ALA A 81 -17.14 -9.49 23.54
N GLU A 82 -18.22 -9.70 22.78
CA GLU A 82 -19.25 -10.69 23.08
C GLU A 82 -18.69 -12.11 23.07
N TYR A 83 -17.95 -12.48 22.02
CA TYR A 83 -17.29 -13.77 21.90
C TYR A 83 -16.32 -14.03 23.07
N ALA A 84 -15.53 -13.03 23.46
CA ALA A 84 -14.62 -13.13 24.60
C ALA A 84 -15.38 -13.41 25.92
N ARG A 85 -16.54 -12.79 26.12
CA ARG A 85 -17.39 -13.02 27.30
C ARG A 85 -18.03 -14.41 27.27
N ALA A 86 -18.59 -14.81 26.13
CA ALA A 86 -19.31 -16.08 25.99
C ALA A 86 -18.40 -17.30 26.16
N GLU A 87 -17.19 -17.25 25.59
CA GLU A 87 -16.22 -18.36 25.64
C GLU A 87 -15.22 -18.25 26.80
N GLY A 88 -15.30 -17.18 27.60
CA GLY A 88 -14.39 -16.95 28.73
C GLY A 88 -12.91 -16.75 28.33
N VAL A 89 -12.63 -16.36 27.09
CA VAL A 89 -11.27 -16.17 26.58
C VAL A 89 -10.79 -14.73 26.71
N PRO A 90 -9.48 -14.47 26.83
CA PRO A 90 -8.96 -13.12 26.80
C PRO A 90 -9.34 -12.37 25.52
N ARG A 91 -9.68 -11.09 25.63
CA ARG A 91 -10.09 -10.25 24.49
C ARG A 91 -9.03 -10.20 23.38
N SER A 92 -7.74 -10.31 23.71
CA SER A 92 -6.64 -10.39 22.76
C SER A 92 -6.69 -11.68 21.90
N VAL A 93 -7.11 -12.80 22.48
CA VAL A 93 -7.27 -14.09 21.78
C VAL A 93 -8.46 -14.02 20.84
N ALA A 94 -9.60 -13.51 21.32
CA ALA A 94 -10.78 -13.27 20.48
C ALA A 94 -10.46 -12.34 19.30
N PHE A 95 -9.71 -11.26 19.54
CA PHE A 95 -9.28 -10.33 18.51
C PHE A 95 -8.32 -10.98 17.49
N ALA A 96 -7.38 -11.81 17.95
CA ALA A 96 -6.47 -12.53 17.07
C ALA A 96 -7.22 -13.49 16.13
N LYS A 97 -8.26 -14.17 16.65
CA LYS A 97 -9.15 -15.02 15.86
C LYS A 97 -9.95 -14.24 14.83
N ALA A 98 -10.57 -13.12 15.22
CA ALA A 98 -11.25 -12.24 14.27
C ALA A 98 -10.28 -11.71 13.19
N LYS A 99 -9.02 -11.43 13.54
CA LYS A 99 -8.00 -11.00 12.58
C LYS A 99 -7.63 -12.10 11.57
N SER A 100 -7.64 -13.39 11.95
CA SER A 100 -7.40 -14.48 11.00
C SER A 100 -8.56 -14.56 10.00
N TYR A 101 -9.80 -14.56 10.50
CA TYR A 101 -11.00 -14.54 9.65
C TYR A 101 -11.02 -13.34 8.72
N ALA A 102 -10.71 -12.14 9.22
CA ALA A 102 -10.61 -10.93 8.39
C ALA A 102 -9.60 -11.10 7.24
N ARG A 103 -8.46 -11.78 7.47
CA ARG A 103 -7.50 -12.05 6.39
C ARG A 103 -8.04 -13.04 5.37
N GLU A 104 -8.79 -14.05 5.81
CA GLU A 104 -9.36 -15.07 4.93
C GLU A 104 -10.48 -14.50 4.05
N ILE A 105 -11.38 -13.70 4.62
CA ILE A 105 -12.56 -13.18 3.90
C ILE A 105 -12.25 -11.95 3.05
N VAL A 106 -11.26 -11.12 3.44
CA VAL A 106 -10.96 -9.89 2.69
C VAL A 106 -10.24 -10.23 1.38
N PRO A 107 -10.87 -9.97 0.23
CA PRO A 107 -10.31 -10.33 -1.06
C PRO A 107 -9.06 -9.50 -1.36
N GLY A 108 -8.07 -10.15 -1.97
CA GLY A 108 -6.93 -9.48 -2.59
C GLY A 108 -7.22 -9.25 -4.07
N PHE A 109 -7.73 -8.07 -4.44
CA PHE A 109 -7.86 -7.71 -5.84
C PHE A 109 -7.08 -6.44 -6.16
N SER A 110 -6.13 -6.55 -7.10
CA SER A 110 -5.43 -5.39 -7.65
C SER A 110 -6.06 -5.01 -8.98
N THR A 111 -6.91 -3.98 -8.95
CA THR A 111 -7.51 -3.39 -10.15
C THR A 111 -6.45 -2.93 -11.14
N ALA A 112 -5.33 -2.41 -10.64
CA ALA A 112 -4.20 -1.97 -11.46
C ALA A 112 -3.52 -3.12 -12.21
N ALA A 113 -3.34 -4.28 -11.57
CA ALA A 113 -2.72 -5.43 -12.21
C ALA A 113 -3.64 -6.03 -13.28
N TYR A 114 -4.93 -6.20 -12.97
CA TYR A 114 -5.89 -6.83 -13.88
C TYR A 114 -6.22 -5.94 -15.09
N PHE A 115 -6.63 -4.69 -14.84
CA PHE A 115 -7.10 -3.82 -15.92
C PHE A 115 -5.97 -2.99 -16.52
N GLY A 116 -4.95 -2.61 -15.75
CA GLY A 116 -3.86 -1.76 -16.26
C GLY A 116 -3.06 -2.45 -17.37
N PHE A 117 -2.67 -3.71 -17.16
CA PHE A 117 -1.96 -4.49 -18.17
C PHE A 117 -2.85 -4.78 -19.40
N ALA A 118 -4.08 -5.26 -19.16
CA ALA A 118 -5.02 -5.57 -20.25
C ALA A 118 -5.35 -4.34 -21.11
N ILE A 119 -5.59 -3.17 -20.50
CA ILE A 119 -5.85 -1.92 -21.21
C ILE A 119 -4.61 -1.48 -22.00
N TRP A 120 -3.42 -1.63 -21.43
CA TRP A 120 -2.18 -1.30 -22.13
C TRP A 120 -1.97 -2.18 -23.37
N VAL A 121 -2.14 -3.50 -23.25
CA VAL A 121 -2.06 -4.45 -24.37
C VAL A 121 -3.12 -4.14 -25.42
N ALA A 122 -4.39 -3.99 -25.02
CA ALA A 122 -5.49 -3.70 -25.93
C ALA A 122 -5.25 -2.41 -26.72
N ARG A 123 -4.75 -1.35 -26.06
CA ARG A 123 -4.46 -0.07 -26.71
C ARG A 123 -3.25 -0.14 -27.65
N LYS A 124 -2.28 -1.02 -27.39
CA LYS A 124 -1.15 -1.28 -28.30
C LYS A 124 -1.60 -2.04 -29.54
N LEU A 125 -2.42 -3.08 -29.36
CA LEU A 125 -2.98 -3.87 -30.46
C LEU A 125 -3.97 -3.07 -31.31
N SER A 126 -4.79 -2.21 -30.71
CA SER A 126 -5.76 -1.40 -31.46
C SER A 126 -5.14 -0.24 -32.24
N ARG A 127 -3.83 0.02 -32.07
CA ARG A 127 -3.08 1.08 -32.76
C ARG A 127 -2.07 0.53 -33.77
N ALA A 128 -1.92 -0.79 -33.83
CA ALA A 128 -1.20 -1.51 -34.87
C ALA A 128 -2.18 -1.84 -36.00
#